data_AF-A0A926I611-F1
#
_entry.id   AF-A0A926I611-F1
#
_cell.length_a   1.000
_cell.length_b   1.000
_cell.length_c   1.000
_cell.angle_alpha   90.00
_cell.angle_beta   90.00
_cell.angle_gamma   90.00
#
_symmetry.space_group_name_H-M   'P 1'
#
loop_
_entity.id
_entity.type
_entity.pdbx_description
1 polymer ?
#
loop_
_entity_poly.entity_id
_entity_poly.type
_entity_poly.pdbx_seq_one_letter_code
_entity_poly.pdbx_strand_id
1 'polypeptide(L)'
;GHNGIEIKRGMTTSSTAIFVPFMTQELRMDGEAVYYGLNALSHNVIMANRKKLKNPNGLFLGVPGSGKSFAAKRELVNVFLATRDRIIVVDPMGEYSPLIKRLGGQVIEIAPDSPHHINPMDIDLSFDEENPMALKADFILSLMELIVGGKDGLQPVERTVIDRCVRQMYREHLQNPETSKMPTLQTLYDLLCSQPEGEAVRLATALEIYVSGSLNVFNHETNVDLNRRLVCLDLKKLGAGLRTIAMLIMQDLVNSQVSMNFLRGIATWCYFDEFHVL
;
A
#
# COMPACT_ATOMS: atom_id res chain seq x y z
N GLY A 1 33.70 -52.15 -14.95
CA GLY A 1 34.81 -51.46 -15.63
C GLY A 1 34.73 -50.00 -15.29
N HIS A 2 35.83 -49.41 -14.81
CA HIS A 2 35.91 -47.98 -14.55
C HIS A 2 36.23 -47.26 -15.87
N ASN A 3 35.35 -46.34 -16.28
CA ASN A 3 35.56 -45.57 -17.51
C ASN A 3 36.48 -44.38 -17.20
N GLY A 4 37.69 -44.36 -17.78
CA GLY A 4 38.76 -43.41 -17.48
C GLY A 4 38.73 -42.11 -18.30
N ILE A 5 37.66 -41.85 -19.05
CA ILE A 5 37.50 -40.65 -19.88
C ILE A 5 36.18 -39.99 -19.51
N GLU A 6 36.24 -38.74 -19.06
CA GLU A 6 35.07 -37.96 -18.69
C GLU A 6 34.34 -37.49 -19.96
N ILE A 7 33.38 -38.29 -20.43
CA ILE A 7 32.61 -37.99 -21.64
C ILE A 7 31.52 -36.97 -21.30
N LYS A 8 31.71 -35.71 -21.72
CA LYS A 8 30.66 -34.69 -21.65
C LYS A 8 29.76 -34.78 -22.88
N ARG A 9 28.56 -35.33 -22.71
CA ARG A 9 27.51 -35.31 -23.75
C ARG A 9 26.71 -34.01 -23.65
N GLY A 10 26.77 -33.19 -24.70
CA GLY A 10 25.84 -32.08 -24.86
C GLY A 10 24.44 -32.63 -25.09
N MET A 11 23.47 -32.20 -24.28
CA MET A 11 22.06 -32.46 -24.53
C MET A 11 21.44 -31.28 -25.26
N THR A 12 20.58 -31.55 -26.23
CA THR A 12 19.71 -30.51 -26.78
C THR A 12 18.66 -30.12 -25.74
N THR A 13 18.15 -28.90 -25.82
CA THR A 13 17.09 -28.39 -24.91
C THR A 13 15.87 -29.31 -24.91
N SER A 14 15.50 -29.85 -26.08
CA SER A 14 14.39 -30.79 -26.25
C SER A 14 14.65 -32.14 -25.59
N SER A 15 15.86 -32.71 -25.69
CA SER A 15 16.20 -33.94 -24.97
C SER A 15 16.22 -33.73 -23.45
N THR A 16 16.63 -32.55 -22.99
CA THR A 16 16.62 -32.19 -21.56
C THR A 16 15.19 -32.06 -21.04
N ALA A 17 14.26 -31.55 -21.87
CA ALA A 17 12.85 -31.41 -21.51
C ALA A 17 12.15 -32.76 -21.23
N ILE A 18 12.62 -33.87 -21.80
CA ILE A 18 12.09 -35.22 -21.56
C ILE A 18 12.32 -35.67 -20.11
N PHE A 19 13.34 -35.13 -19.43
CA PHE A 19 13.58 -35.41 -18.00
C PHE A 19 12.61 -34.68 -17.08
N VAL A 20 11.75 -33.78 -17.59
CA VAL A 20 10.63 -33.23 -16.84
C VAL A 20 9.48 -34.24 -16.94
N PRO A 21 9.16 -35.00 -15.87
CA PRO A 21 8.16 -36.05 -15.95
C PRO A 21 6.77 -35.47 -16.30
N PHE A 22 6.22 -35.84 -17.45
CA PHE A 22 4.88 -35.43 -17.93
C PHE A 22 3.70 -36.02 -17.11
N MET A 23 3.99 -36.76 -16.04
CA MET A 23 2.98 -37.38 -15.16
C MET A 23 2.44 -36.40 -14.10
N THR A 24 3.11 -35.27 -13.89
CA THR A 24 2.72 -34.23 -12.93
C THR A 24 2.27 -32.97 -13.65
N GLN A 25 1.11 -32.42 -13.28
CA GLN A 25 0.69 -31.11 -13.77
C GLN A 25 1.59 -30.04 -13.13
N GLU A 26 2.51 -29.49 -13.92
CA GLU A 26 3.42 -28.45 -13.46
C GLU A 26 2.80 -27.06 -13.63
N LEU A 27 2.86 -26.26 -12.57
CA LEU A 27 2.54 -24.83 -12.66
C LEU A 27 3.79 -24.07 -13.11
N ARG A 28 4.00 -24.06 -14.44
CA ARG A 28 5.10 -23.34 -15.09
C ARG A 28 4.55 -22.47 -16.20
N MET A 29 4.39 -21.18 -15.90
CA MET A 29 3.90 -20.17 -16.84
C MET A 29 5.07 -19.46 -17.54
N ASP A 30 4.90 -19.15 -18.83
CA ASP A 30 5.89 -18.37 -19.60
C ASP A 30 5.78 -16.85 -19.38
N GLY A 31 6.88 -16.16 -19.69
CA GLY A 31 7.00 -14.69 -19.66
C GLY A 31 7.45 -14.17 -18.30
N GLU A 32 6.82 -13.07 -17.86
CA GLU A 32 7.05 -12.43 -16.55
C GLU A 32 6.49 -13.27 -15.38
N ALA A 33 6.92 -14.53 -15.28
CA ALA A 33 6.52 -15.44 -14.22
C ALA A 33 7.46 -15.35 -13.02
N VAL A 34 6.88 -15.36 -11.83
CA VAL A 34 7.57 -15.27 -10.55
C VAL A 34 7.78 -16.67 -9.97
N TYR A 35 8.92 -16.91 -9.32
CA TYR A 35 9.26 -18.15 -8.64
C TYR A 35 8.53 -18.28 -7.30
N TYR A 36 7.76 -19.36 -7.15
CA TYR A 36 7.01 -19.65 -5.92
C TYR A 36 7.60 -20.80 -5.10
N GLY A 37 8.49 -21.62 -5.67
CA GLY A 37 9.11 -22.72 -4.96
C GLY A 37 9.36 -23.92 -5.86
N LEU A 38 9.47 -25.08 -5.22
CA LEU A 38 9.57 -26.36 -5.90
C LEU A 38 8.31 -27.16 -5.63
N ASN A 39 7.86 -27.89 -6.63
CA ASN A 39 6.83 -28.90 -6.48
C ASN A 39 7.33 -29.98 -5.52
N ALA A 40 6.53 -30.33 -4.51
CA ALA A 40 6.94 -31.27 -3.47
C ALA A 40 7.12 -32.71 -4.00
N LEU A 41 6.46 -33.07 -5.09
CA LEU A 41 6.50 -34.42 -5.67
C LEU A 41 7.56 -34.53 -6.77
N SER A 42 7.53 -33.60 -7.73
CA SER A 42 8.42 -33.66 -8.89
C SER A 42 9.74 -32.91 -8.70
N HIS A 43 9.85 -32.09 -7.66
CA HIS A 43 10.95 -31.16 -7.43
C HIS A 43 11.19 -30.15 -8.56
N ASN A 44 10.24 -30.02 -9.50
CA ASN A 44 10.28 -29.04 -10.56
C ASN A 44 9.95 -27.64 -10.04
N VAL A 45 10.39 -26.62 -10.78
CA VAL A 45 10.19 -25.22 -10.43
C VAL A 45 8.73 -24.80 -10.64
N ILE A 46 8.14 -24.17 -9.62
CA ILE A 46 6.85 -23.50 -9.70
C ILE A 46 7.08 -22.05 -10.14
N MET A 47 6.62 -21.72 -11.34
CA MET A 47 6.65 -20.36 -11.89
C MET A 47 5.25 -19.93 -12.28
N ALA A 48 4.78 -18.82 -11.71
CA ALA A 48 3.44 -18.30 -12.01
C ALA A 48 3.46 -16.80 -12.28
N ASN A 49 2.68 -16.37 -13.26
CA ASN A 49 2.42 -14.95 -13.51
C ASN A 49 0.98 -14.65 -13.05
N ARG A 50 0.84 -14.07 -11.85
CA ARG A 50 -0.46 -13.73 -11.27
C ARG A 50 -1.28 -12.77 -12.12
N LYS A 51 -0.65 -11.94 -12.96
CA LYS A 51 -1.33 -11.01 -13.87
C LYS A 51 -2.17 -11.72 -14.95
N LYS A 52 -1.93 -13.02 -15.19
CA LYS A 52 -2.73 -13.84 -16.12
C LYS A 52 -3.88 -14.60 -15.43
N LEU A 53 -3.99 -14.52 -14.11
CA LEU A 53 -5.06 -15.17 -13.34
C LEU A 53 -6.29 -14.26 -13.25
N LYS A 54 -7.46 -14.84 -12.90
CA LYS A 54 -8.70 -14.07 -12.68
C LYS A 54 -8.54 -13.01 -11.58
N ASN A 55 -7.73 -13.31 -10.57
CA ASN A 55 -7.40 -12.39 -9.50
C ASN A 55 -5.88 -12.46 -9.25
N PRO A 56 -5.14 -11.34 -9.38
CA PRO A 56 -3.69 -11.33 -9.20
C PRO A 56 -3.24 -11.23 -7.73
N ASN A 57 -4.16 -11.18 -6.76
CA ASN A 57 -3.83 -11.03 -5.35
C ASN A 57 -3.14 -12.28 -4.78
N GLY A 58 -2.41 -12.11 -3.67
CA GLY A 58 -1.95 -13.24 -2.87
C GLY A 58 -1.82 -12.90 -1.40
N LEU A 59 -1.83 -13.94 -0.60
CA LEU A 59 -1.92 -13.87 0.85
C LEU A 59 -0.84 -14.75 1.48
N PHE A 60 -0.04 -14.18 2.37
CA PHE A 60 0.99 -14.90 3.11
C PHE A 60 0.52 -15.10 4.55
N LEU A 61 0.09 -16.33 4.89
CA LEU A 61 -0.36 -16.70 6.23
C LEU A 61 0.62 -17.65 6.91
N GLY A 62 0.68 -17.60 8.23
CA GLY A 62 1.54 -18.46 9.04
C GLY A 62 1.79 -17.89 10.43
N VAL A 63 2.22 -18.75 11.35
CA VAL A 63 2.60 -18.34 12.71
C VAL A 63 3.86 -17.46 12.70
N PRO A 64 4.11 -16.63 13.73
CA PRO A 64 5.40 -15.94 13.86
C PRO A 64 6.59 -16.92 13.73
N GLY A 65 7.60 -16.54 12.95
CA GLY A 65 8.76 -17.40 12.67
C GLY A 65 8.58 -18.44 11.55
N SER A 66 7.39 -18.58 10.94
CA SER A 66 7.16 -19.56 9.86
C SER A 66 7.75 -19.17 8.49
N GLY A 67 8.44 -18.03 8.40
CA GLY A 67 9.04 -17.54 7.16
C GLY A 67 8.11 -16.70 6.25
N LYS A 68 7.01 -16.14 6.77
CA LYS A 68 6.10 -15.25 6.01
C LYS A 68 6.85 -14.09 5.34
N SER A 69 7.54 -13.26 6.13
CA SER A 69 8.27 -12.09 5.62
C SER A 69 9.42 -12.51 4.70
N PHE A 70 10.03 -13.69 4.92
CA PHE A 70 11.04 -14.23 4.01
C PHE A 70 10.44 -14.59 2.64
N ALA A 71 9.29 -15.27 2.61
CA ALA A 71 8.60 -15.61 1.38
C ALA A 71 8.15 -14.36 0.61
N ALA A 72 7.58 -13.36 1.31
CA ALA A 72 7.16 -12.10 0.71
C ALA A 72 8.35 -11.29 0.16
N LYS A 73 9.45 -11.14 0.93
CA LYS A 73 10.68 -10.48 0.46
C LYS A 73 11.29 -11.19 -0.75
N ARG A 74 11.25 -12.52 -0.79
CA ARG A 74 11.70 -13.31 -1.94
C ARG A 74 10.82 -13.06 -3.17
N GLU A 75 9.50 -13.01 -3.01
CA GLU A 75 8.59 -12.65 -4.11
C GLU A 75 8.90 -11.25 -4.63
N LEU A 76 9.00 -10.26 -3.74
CA LEU A 76 9.30 -8.87 -4.07
C LEU A 76 10.59 -8.75 -4.89
N VAL A 77 11.68 -9.38 -4.44
CA VAL A 77 12.95 -9.37 -5.17
C VAL A 77 12.79 -9.97 -6.56
N ASN A 78 12.03 -11.05 -6.68
CA ASN A 78 11.84 -11.69 -7.96
C ASN A 78 10.97 -10.85 -8.91
N VAL A 79 9.89 -10.25 -8.42
CA VAL A 79 9.09 -9.27 -9.18
C VAL A 79 9.98 -8.13 -9.67
N PHE A 80 10.82 -7.57 -8.79
CA PHE A 80 11.74 -6.50 -9.15
C PHE A 80 12.75 -6.90 -10.24
N LEU A 81 13.18 -8.17 -10.27
CA LEU A 81 14.14 -8.67 -11.26
C LEU A 81 13.45 -9.10 -12.57
N ALA A 82 12.24 -9.66 -12.48
CA ALA A 82 11.54 -10.30 -13.60
C ALA A 82 10.65 -9.34 -14.40
N THR A 83 10.20 -8.23 -13.80
CA THR A 83 9.23 -7.32 -14.43
C THR A 83 9.71 -5.87 -14.35
N ARG A 84 9.09 -4.97 -15.13
CA ARG A 84 9.29 -3.51 -15.00
C ARG A 84 8.19 -2.83 -14.18
N ASP A 85 7.40 -3.62 -13.46
CA ASP A 85 6.25 -3.15 -12.70
C ASP A 85 6.69 -2.21 -11.55
N ARG A 86 5.73 -1.42 -11.07
CA ARG A 86 5.88 -0.62 -9.84
C ARG A 86 5.73 -1.52 -8.62
N ILE A 87 6.46 -1.22 -7.56
CA ILE A 87 6.36 -1.94 -6.29
C ILE A 87 6.23 -0.91 -5.17
N ILE A 88 5.19 -1.07 -4.36
CA ILE A 88 4.96 -0.26 -3.17
C ILE A 88 4.86 -1.19 -1.97
N VAL A 89 5.59 -0.86 -0.90
CA VAL A 89 5.57 -1.60 0.36
C VAL A 89 5.09 -0.69 1.47
N VAL A 90 4.12 -1.14 2.26
CA VAL A 90 3.72 -0.53 3.53
C VAL A 90 4.35 -1.36 4.64
N ASP A 91 5.32 -0.77 5.34
CA ASP A 91 6.21 -1.47 6.28
C ASP A 91 6.06 -0.91 7.70
N PRO A 92 5.10 -1.42 8.49
CA PRO A 92 4.87 -0.96 9.86
C PRO A 92 6.01 -1.29 10.83
N MET A 93 6.88 -2.25 10.49
CA MET A 93 7.95 -2.74 11.36
C MET A 93 9.36 -2.33 10.89
N GLY A 94 9.48 -1.70 9.72
CA GLY A 94 10.74 -1.31 9.09
C GLY A 94 11.61 -2.51 8.68
N GLU A 95 10.98 -3.64 8.40
CA GLU A 95 11.60 -4.92 8.06
C GLU A 95 12.06 -5.01 6.59
N TYR A 96 11.42 -4.26 5.70
CA TYR A 96 11.68 -4.19 4.27
C TYR A 96 12.64 -3.04 3.94
N SER A 97 12.64 -1.96 4.72
CA SER A 97 13.53 -0.79 4.53
C SER A 97 14.98 -1.12 4.14
N PRO A 98 15.70 -2.06 4.82
CA PRO A 98 17.07 -2.41 4.45
C PRO A 98 17.19 -3.08 3.07
N LEU A 99 16.22 -3.94 2.72
CA LEU A 99 16.16 -4.61 1.42
C LEU A 99 15.90 -3.60 0.30
N ILE A 100 14.96 -2.69 0.52
CA ILE A 100 14.55 -1.68 -0.46
C ILE A 100 15.71 -0.74 -0.78
N LYS A 101 16.44 -0.27 0.24
CA LYS A 101 17.66 0.54 0.06
C LYS A 101 18.72 -0.19 -0.76
N ARG A 102 18.91 -1.49 -0.54
CA ARG A 102 19.88 -2.31 -1.29
C ARG A 102 19.49 -2.51 -2.76
N LEU A 103 18.20 -2.52 -3.07
CA LEU A 103 17.68 -2.59 -4.44
C LEU A 103 17.68 -1.21 -5.14
N GLY A 104 18.17 -0.15 -4.49
CA GLY A 104 18.14 1.22 -5.02
C GLY A 104 16.74 1.85 -5.01
N GLY A 105 15.82 1.30 -4.21
CA GLY A 105 14.49 1.86 -4.02
C GLY A 105 14.47 3.02 -3.03
N GLN A 106 13.36 3.76 -3.02
CA GLN A 106 13.12 4.86 -2.09
C GLN A 106 12.47 4.34 -0.83
N VAL A 107 12.99 4.76 0.33
CA VAL A 107 12.35 4.57 1.63
C VAL A 107 11.87 5.93 2.11
N ILE A 108 10.56 6.06 2.28
CA ILE A 108 9.90 7.24 2.81
C ILE A 108 9.56 6.91 4.26
N GLU A 109 10.28 7.52 5.18
CA GLU A 109 10.07 7.34 6.60
C GLU A 109 9.00 8.30 7.10
N ILE A 110 7.92 7.79 7.68
CA ILE A 110 6.85 8.60 8.28
C ILE A 110 7.03 8.55 9.79
N ALA A 111 7.38 9.70 10.37
CA ALA A 111 7.66 9.87 11.80
C ALA A 111 7.45 11.33 12.22
N PRO A 112 7.23 11.63 13.51
CA PRO A 112 7.08 13.01 13.99
C PRO A 112 8.22 13.95 13.62
N ASP A 113 9.46 13.46 13.65
CA ASP A 113 10.65 14.26 13.30
C ASP A 113 11.09 14.08 11.83
N SER A 114 10.29 13.38 11.02
CA SER A 114 10.62 13.14 9.62
C SER A 114 10.32 14.38 8.78
N PRO A 115 11.17 14.75 7.80
CA PRO A 115 10.84 15.78 6.83
C PRO A 115 9.79 15.31 5.80
N HIS A 116 9.43 14.03 5.80
CA HIS A 116 8.49 13.45 4.85
C HIS A 116 7.06 13.48 5.40
N HIS A 117 6.18 14.10 4.63
CA HIS A 117 4.77 14.24 4.97
C HIS A 117 3.88 13.75 3.83
N ILE A 118 2.76 13.16 4.23
CA ILE A 118 1.67 12.72 3.36
C ILE A 118 0.40 13.33 3.92
N ASN A 119 -0.29 14.08 3.08
CA ASN A 119 -1.57 14.70 3.39
C ASN A 119 -2.71 13.70 3.15
N PRO A 120 -3.46 13.28 4.18
CA PRO A 120 -4.61 12.40 4.00
C PRO A 120 -5.75 13.09 3.25
N MET A 121 -5.72 14.41 3.10
CA MET A 121 -6.73 15.18 2.35
C MET A 121 -6.37 15.38 0.88
N ASP A 122 -5.30 14.77 0.38
CA ASP A 122 -5.03 14.80 -1.05
C ASP A 122 -6.09 13.99 -1.81
N ILE A 123 -6.66 14.62 -2.83
CA ILE A 123 -7.59 13.98 -3.76
C ILE A 123 -7.06 14.18 -5.17
N ASP A 124 -7.09 13.12 -5.97
CA ASP A 124 -6.79 13.24 -7.39
C ASP A 124 -8.12 13.27 -8.15
N LEU A 125 -8.41 14.40 -8.80
CA LEU A 125 -9.62 14.60 -9.60
C LEU A 125 -9.44 14.16 -11.06
N SER A 126 -8.26 13.65 -11.45
CA SER A 126 -8.03 13.13 -12.80
C SER A 126 -8.69 11.77 -13.05
N PHE A 127 -9.27 11.16 -12.01
CA PHE A 127 -10.02 9.92 -12.08
C PHE A 127 -11.44 10.13 -12.60
N ASP A 128 -11.78 9.44 -13.69
CA ASP A 128 -13.14 9.27 -14.20
C ASP A 128 -13.86 8.08 -13.51
N GLU A 129 -13.51 7.81 -12.24
CA GLU A 129 -14.23 6.83 -11.41
C GLU A 129 -15.61 7.39 -11.02
N GLU A 130 -16.56 6.51 -10.71
CA GLU A 130 -17.85 6.88 -10.14
C GLU A 130 -17.64 7.62 -8.81
N ASN A 131 -17.60 8.96 -8.88
CA ASN A 131 -17.62 9.92 -7.78
C ASN A 131 -16.42 9.85 -6.79
N PRO A 132 -15.22 10.37 -7.17
CA PRO A 132 -14.03 10.40 -6.30
C PRO A 132 -14.29 11.13 -4.96
N MET A 133 -15.21 12.09 -4.95
CA MET A 133 -15.63 12.80 -3.75
C MET A 133 -16.35 11.90 -2.74
N ALA A 134 -17.16 10.95 -3.20
CA ALA A 134 -17.86 10.01 -2.32
C ALA A 134 -16.85 9.08 -1.64
N LEU A 135 -15.92 8.49 -2.40
CA LEU A 135 -14.86 7.65 -1.87
C LEU A 135 -14.00 8.40 -0.85
N LYS A 136 -13.65 9.66 -1.15
CA LYS A 136 -12.89 10.49 -0.21
C LYS A 136 -13.66 10.83 1.06
N ALA A 137 -14.96 11.09 0.95
CA ALA A 137 -15.81 11.32 2.12
C ALA A 137 -15.92 10.07 3.01
N ASP A 138 -16.09 8.89 2.41
CA ASP A 138 -16.11 7.61 3.14
C ASP A 138 -14.78 7.35 3.85
N PHE A 139 -13.65 7.61 3.18
CA PHE A 139 -12.32 7.54 3.80
C PHE A 139 -12.19 8.47 5.00
N ILE A 140 -12.58 9.74 4.87
CA ILE A 140 -12.50 10.71 5.97
C ILE A 140 -13.42 10.31 7.14
N LEU A 141 -14.60 9.74 6.86
CA LEU A 141 -15.48 9.18 7.89
C LEU A 141 -14.80 8.03 8.65
N SER A 142 -14.18 7.08 7.94
CA SER A 142 -13.42 6.00 8.57
C SER A 142 -12.23 6.51 9.38
N LEU A 143 -11.53 7.54 8.88
CA LEU A 143 -10.43 8.19 9.59
C LEU A 143 -10.91 8.84 10.89
N MET A 144 -12.03 9.59 10.83
CA MET A 144 -12.62 10.22 12.02
C MET A 144 -13.14 9.19 13.03
N GLU A 145 -13.66 8.06 12.57
CA GLU A 145 -14.08 6.95 13.44
C GLU A 145 -12.90 6.36 14.21
N LEU A 146 -11.74 6.17 13.57
CA LEU A 146 -10.51 5.77 14.25
C LEU A 146 -10.00 6.82 15.25
N ILE A 147 -10.09 8.10 14.89
CA ILE A 147 -9.61 9.24 15.72
C ILE A 147 -10.45 9.42 16.98
N VAL A 148 -11.78 9.42 16.84
CA VAL A 148 -12.71 9.55 17.97
C VAL A 148 -12.62 8.32 18.86
N GLY A 149 -12.48 7.13 18.25
CA GLY A 149 -12.47 5.86 18.94
C GLY A 149 -13.78 5.56 19.68
N GLY A 150 -13.77 4.51 20.49
CA GLY A 150 -14.93 4.09 21.29
C GLY A 150 -15.70 2.91 20.69
N LYS A 151 -16.52 2.28 21.53
CA LYS A 151 -17.25 1.04 21.17
C LYS A 151 -18.42 1.28 20.22
N ASP A 152 -19.02 2.47 20.29
CA ASP A 152 -20.25 2.81 19.56
C ASP A 152 -19.97 3.52 18.22
N GLY A 153 -18.69 3.77 17.89
CA GLY A 153 -18.28 4.50 16.69
C GLY A 153 -18.86 5.91 16.61
N LEU A 154 -18.88 6.46 15.39
CA LEU A 154 -19.51 7.76 15.14
C LEU A 154 -21.03 7.68 15.26
N GLN A 155 -21.66 8.68 15.87
CA GLN A 155 -23.13 8.80 15.88
C GLN A 155 -23.65 9.33 14.53
N PRO A 156 -24.93 9.08 14.16
CA PRO A 156 -25.48 9.56 12.90
C PRO A 156 -25.32 11.07 12.69
N VAL A 157 -25.51 11.87 13.75
CA VAL A 157 -25.33 13.33 13.70
C VAL A 157 -23.88 13.70 13.42
N GLU A 158 -22.91 13.02 14.04
CA GLU A 158 -21.49 13.24 13.80
C GLU A 158 -21.10 12.91 12.35
N ARG A 159 -21.63 11.82 11.80
CA ARG A 159 -21.41 11.47 10.39
C ARG A 159 -21.94 12.57 9.46
N THR A 160 -23.13 13.12 9.72
CA THR A 160 -23.69 14.24 8.95
C THR A 160 -22.84 15.51 9.07
N VAL A 161 -22.34 15.84 10.26
CA VAL A 161 -21.45 16.99 10.48
C VAL A 161 -20.15 16.83 9.69
N ILE A 162 -19.52 15.65 9.75
CA ILE A 162 -18.28 15.36 9.02
C ILE A 162 -18.51 15.45 7.51
N ASP A 163 -19.52 14.77 6.98
CA ASP A 163 -19.85 14.80 5.54
C ASP A 163 -20.09 16.24 5.04
N ARG A 164 -20.81 17.06 5.81
CA ARG A 164 -21.01 18.48 5.48
C ARG A 164 -19.68 19.26 5.46
N CYS A 165 -18.81 19.04 6.44
CA CYS A 165 -17.49 19.69 6.48
C CYS A 165 -16.62 19.26 5.30
N VAL A 166 -16.59 17.97 4.97
CA VAL A 166 -15.84 17.45 3.81
C VAL A 166 -16.29 18.10 2.50
N ARG A 167 -17.60 18.21 2.27
CA ARG A 167 -18.12 18.88 1.06
C ARG A 167 -17.77 20.37 1.01
N GLN A 168 -17.71 21.04 2.15
CA GLN A 168 -17.29 22.44 2.24
C GLN A 168 -15.78 22.58 1.98
N MET A 169 -14.97 21.70 2.57
CA MET A 169 -13.53 21.67 2.46
C MET A 169 -13.04 21.57 1.01
N TYR A 170 -13.63 20.68 0.21
CA TYR A 170 -13.24 20.52 -1.19
C TYR A 170 -13.98 21.44 -2.17
N ARG A 171 -14.93 22.26 -1.71
CA ARG A 171 -15.74 23.11 -2.60
C ARG A 171 -14.89 24.05 -3.46
N GLU A 172 -13.91 24.71 -2.85
CA GLU A 172 -13.01 25.62 -3.56
C GLU A 172 -12.12 24.87 -4.54
N HIS A 173 -11.60 23.71 -4.13
CA HIS A 173 -10.75 22.88 -4.97
C HIS A 173 -11.50 22.32 -6.19
N LEU A 174 -12.77 21.93 -6.03
CA LEU A 174 -13.62 21.50 -7.15
C LEU A 174 -13.95 22.64 -8.14
N GLN A 175 -14.02 23.88 -7.65
CA GLN A 175 -14.29 25.05 -8.49
C GLN A 175 -13.05 25.52 -9.24
N ASN A 176 -11.87 25.46 -8.62
CA ASN A 176 -10.60 25.88 -9.21
C ASN A 176 -9.48 24.85 -8.99
N PRO A 177 -9.53 23.68 -9.67
CA PRO A 177 -8.59 22.58 -9.41
C PRO A 177 -7.12 22.95 -9.66
N GLU A 178 -6.84 23.84 -10.61
CA GLU A 178 -5.48 24.18 -11.01
C GLU A 178 -4.78 25.21 -10.09
N THR A 179 -5.56 26.01 -9.35
CA THR A 179 -5.02 27.14 -8.57
C THR A 179 -5.28 27.02 -7.07
N SER A 180 -6.24 26.18 -6.67
CA SER A 180 -6.59 25.98 -5.27
C SER A 180 -5.59 25.06 -4.58
N LYS A 181 -5.18 25.42 -3.36
CA LYS A 181 -4.36 24.55 -2.52
C LYS A 181 -5.18 23.36 -2.04
N MET A 182 -4.54 22.18 -1.96
CA MET A 182 -5.17 21.04 -1.33
C MET A 182 -5.48 21.35 0.14
N PRO A 183 -6.68 20.99 0.63
CA PRO A 183 -7.00 21.13 2.04
C PRO A 183 -6.11 20.20 2.89
N THR A 184 -6.02 20.47 4.19
CA THR A 184 -5.28 19.64 5.16
C THR A 184 -6.19 19.26 6.34
N LEU A 185 -5.68 18.46 7.28
CA LEU A 185 -6.40 18.19 8.53
C LEU A 185 -6.74 19.49 9.29
N GLN A 186 -5.92 20.52 9.19
CA GLN A 186 -6.19 21.85 9.72
C GLN A 186 -7.49 22.42 9.16
N THR A 187 -7.70 22.31 7.84
CA THR A 187 -8.91 22.81 7.19
C THR A 187 -10.17 22.10 7.72
N LEU A 188 -10.09 20.78 7.93
CA LEU A 188 -11.20 20.02 8.53
C LEU A 188 -11.47 20.46 9.97
N TYR A 189 -10.42 20.64 10.78
CA TYR A 189 -10.54 21.11 12.16
C TYR A 189 -11.20 22.50 12.24
N ASP A 190 -10.74 23.46 11.43
CA ASP A 190 -11.29 24.81 11.40
C ASP A 190 -12.78 24.80 11.01
N LEU A 191 -13.15 23.97 10.03
CA LEU A 191 -14.53 23.80 9.62
C LEU A 191 -15.39 23.18 10.72
N LEU A 192 -14.90 22.18 11.45
CA LEU A 192 -15.59 21.58 12.60
C LEU A 192 -15.81 22.62 13.72
N CYS A 193 -14.80 23.45 14.02
CA CYS A 193 -14.92 24.53 15.00
C CYS A 193 -15.94 25.60 14.62
N SER A 194 -16.21 25.80 13.32
CA SER A 194 -17.20 26.77 12.84
C SER A 194 -18.65 26.27 12.89
N GLN A 195 -18.88 24.98 13.16
CA GLN A 195 -20.22 24.41 13.17
C GLN A 195 -20.96 24.77 14.47
N PRO A 196 -22.28 25.00 14.41
CA PRO A 196 -23.08 25.34 15.59
C PRO A 196 -23.39 24.16 16.52
N GLU A 197 -23.30 22.92 16.03
CA GLU A 197 -23.65 21.71 16.78
C GLU A 197 -22.61 21.36 17.86
N GLY A 198 -23.06 20.92 19.04
CA GLY A 198 -22.16 20.51 20.13
C GLY A 198 -21.32 19.26 19.78
N GLU A 199 -21.87 18.38 18.93
CA GLU A 199 -21.18 17.23 18.36
C GLU A 199 -19.93 17.64 17.57
N ALA A 200 -19.99 18.77 16.86
CA ALA A 200 -18.84 19.27 16.09
C ALA A 200 -17.68 19.70 17.00
N VAL A 201 -17.98 20.28 18.16
CA VAL A 201 -16.97 20.62 19.19
C VAL A 201 -16.28 19.37 19.70
N ARG A 202 -17.04 18.27 19.91
CA ARG A 202 -16.47 16.98 20.34
C ARG A 202 -15.54 16.41 19.28
N LEU A 203 -15.94 16.44 18.01
CA LEU A 203 -15.13 15.99 16.89
C LEU A 203 -13.85 16.82 16.72
N ALA A 204 -13.95 18.15 16.81
CA ALA A 204 -12.80 19.05 16.76
C ALA A 204 -11.82 18.78 17.90
N THR A 205 -12.31 18.58 19.12
CA THR A 205 -11.49 18.25 20.29
C THR A 205 -10.74 16.93 20.11
N ALA A 206 -11.40 15.91 19.55
CA ALA A 206 -10.75 14.63 19.25
C ALA A 206 -9.67 14.76 18.17
N LEU A 207 -9.89 15.63 17.18
CA LEU A 207 -8.96 15.88 16.08
C LEU A 207 -7.76 16.76 16.48
N GLU A 208 -7.90 17.60 17.50
CA GLU A 208 -6.92 18.63 17.91
C GLU A 208 -5.49 18.08 18.11
N ILE A 209 -5.36 16.90 18.74
CA ILE A 209 -4.05 16.27 18.99
C ILE A 209 -3.29 15.91 17.69
N TYR A 210 -4.02 15.69 16.59
CA TYR A 210 -3.48 15.38 15.26
C TYR A 210 -3.29 16.61 14.38
N VAL A 211 -3.65 17.80 14.86
CA VAL A 211 -3.61 19.06 14.10
C VAL A 211 -2.59 20.02 14.69
N SER A 212 -2.82 20.44 15.93
CA SER A 212 -1.96 21.38 16.68
C SER A 212 -1.18 20.69 17.80
N GLY A 213 -1.56 19.45 18.15
CA GLY A 213 -0.92 18.68 19.20
C GLY A 213 0.31 17.88 18.76
N SER A 214 0.69 16.93 19.61
CA SER A 214 1.93 16.15 19.49
C SER A 214 1.91 15.07 18.39
N LEU A 215 0.77 14.81 17.75
CA LEU A 215 0.60 13.74 16.75
C LEU A 215 0.30 14.30 15.35
N ASN A 216 0.73 15.52 15.06
CA ASN A 216 0.41 16.27 13.84
C ASN A 216 1.13 15.80 12.55
N VAL A 217 1.65 14.57 12.51
CA VAL A 217 2.45 14.00 11.40
C VAL A 217 1.76 14.10 10.04
N PHE A 218 0.42 14.07 10.03
CA PHE A 218 -0.43 14.08 8.85
C PHE A 218 -1.06 15.46 8.54
N ASN A 219 -0.77 16.50 9.33
CA ASN A 219 -1.32 17.84 9.13
C ASN A 219 -0.36 18.75 8.32
N HIS A 220 0.08 18.25 7.16
CA HIS A 220 1.04 18.93 6.30
C HIS A 220 0.71 18.63 4.83
N GLU A 221 1.15 19.50 3.92
CA GLU A 221 1.09 19.22 2.49
C GLU A 221 2.00 18.03 2.13
N THR A 222 1.57 17.18 1.19
CA THR A 222 2.39 16.06 0.72
C THR A 222 3.65 16.57 0.05
N ASN A 223 4.80 16.04 0.46
CA ASN A 223 6.11 16.43 -0.08
C ASN A 223 6.98 15.25 -0.53
N VAL A 224 6.36 14.08 -0.69
CA VAL A 224 7.02 12.84 -1.07
C VAL A 224 6.75 12.46 -2.52
N ASP A 225 7.78 11.99 -3.22
CA ASP A 225 7.66 11.45 -4.57
C ASP A 225 7.34 9.96 -4.52
N LEU A 226 6.14 9.57 -4.97
CA LEU A 226 5.71 8.17 -5.09
C LEU A 226 5.93 7.61 -6.50
N ASN A 227 6.40 8.41 -7.46
CA ASN A 227 6.62 7.99 -8.85
C ASN A 227 7.94 7.23 -9.06
N ARG A 228 8.52 6.63 -8.01
CA ARG A 228 9.68 5.73 -8.12
C ARG A 228 9.27 4.29 -8.34
N ARG A 229 10.18 3.48 -8.91
CA ARG A 229 9.85 2.10 -9.30
C ARG A 229 9.61 1.22 -8.09
N LEU A 230 10.38 1.43 -7.04
CA LEU A 230 10.34 0.68 -5.80
C LEU A 230 10.27 1.70 -4.65
N VAL A 231 9.14 1.73 -3.94
CA VAL A 231 8.87 2.65 -2.84
C VAL A 231 8.50 1.84 -1.59
N CYS A 232 9.01 2.25 -0.44
CA CYS A 232 8.67 1.70 0.86
C CYS A 232 8.24 2.82 1.80
N LEU A 233 7.04 2.70 2.35
CA LEU A 233 6.45 3.57 3.35
C LEU A 233 6.76 2.96 4.72
N ASP A 234 7.78 3.49 5.40
CA ASP A 234 8.27 2.97 6.69
C ASP A 234 7.55 3.69 7.83
N LEU A 235 6.78 2.94 8.62
CA LEU A 235 5.99 3.45 9.75
C LEU A 235 6.56 3.02 11.11
N LYS A 236 7.80 2.49 11.15
CA LYS A 236 8.40 1.89 12.34
C LYS A 236 8.47 2.86 13.53
N LYS A 237 8.74 4.13 13.26
CA LYS A 237 8.90 5.17 14.31
C LYS A 237 7.57 5.76 14.80
N LEU A 238 6.43 5.32 14.27
CA LEU A 238 5.13 5.72 14.79
C LEU A 238 4.75 4.90 16.03
N GLY A 239 4.17 5.57 17.02
CA GLY A 239 3.53 4.91 18.17
C GLY A 239 2.32 4.08 17.74
N ALA A 240 1.91 3.12 18.57
CA ALA A 240 0.88 2.13 18.20
C ALA A 240 -0.44 2.76 17.71
N GLY A 241 -0.98 3.76 18.43
CA GLY A 241 -2.22 4.43 18.03
C GLY A 241 -2.11 5.17 16.69
N LEU A 242 -1.02 5.94 16.51
CA LEU A 242 -0.77 6.68 15.27
C LEU A 242 -0.47 5.74 14.09
N ARG A 243 0.09 4.56 14.34
CA ARG A 243 0.36 3.55 13.32
C ARG A 243 -0.92 3.02 12.68
N THR A 244 -1.97 2.74 13.46
CA THR A 244 -3.26 2.29 12.91
C THR A 244 -3.85 3.35 11.97
N ILE A 245 -3.84 4.62 12.39
CA ILE A 245 -4.25 5.76 11.56
C ILE A 245 -3.38 5.86 10.30
N ALA A 246 -2.07 5.78 10.46
CA ALA A 246 -1.11 5.83 9.36
C ALA A 246 -1.36 4.75 8.32
N MET A 247 -1.66 3.52 8.75
CA MET A 247 -1.93 2.42 7.82
C MET A 247 -3.21 2.65 7.02
N LEU A 248 -4.27 3.19 7.62
CA LEU A 248 -5.47 3.58 6.87
C LEU A 248 -5.13 4.65 5.82
N ILE A 249 -4.34 5.65 6.19
CA ILE A 249 -3.88 6.70 5.27
C ILE A 249 -3.00 6.11 4.15
N MET A 250 -2.08 5.19 4.47
CA MET A 250 -1.25 4.52 3.47
C MET A 250 -2.08 3.64 2.54
N GLN A 251 -3.15 3.00 3.03
CA GLN A 251 -4.07 2.21 2.22
C GLN A 251 -4.74 3.10 1.14
N ASP A 252 -5.29 4.24 1.54
CA ASP A 252 -5.90 5.22 0.63
C ASP A 252 -4.89 5.72 -0.41
N LEU A 253 -3.71 6.15 0.06
CA LEU A 253 -2.63 6.63 -0.81
C LEU A 253 -2.17 5.57 -1.83
N VAL A 254 -1.97 4.33 -1.38
CA VAL A 254 -1.56 3.23 -2.26
C VAL A 254 -2.64 2.92 -3.29
N ASN A 255 -3.92 2.94 -2.90
CA ASN A 255 -5.03 2.75 -3.82
C ASN A 255 -5.05 3.85 -4.90
N SER A 256 -4.94 5.13 -4.51
CA SER A 256 -4.84 6.23 -5.48
C SER A 256 -3.64 6.05 -6.42
N GLN A 257 -2.48 5.65 -5.90
CA GLN A 257 -1.29 5.43 -6.72
C GLN A 257 -1.44 4.24 -7.69
N VAL A 258 -2.11 3.17 -7.26
CA VAL A 258 -2.42 2.00 -8.11
C VAL A 258 -3.35 2.42 -9.25
N SER A 259 -4.41 3.15 -8.96
CA SER A 259 -5.33 3.65 -9.98
C SER A 259 -4.60 4.58 -10.97
N MET A 260 -3.71 5.47 -10.49
CA MET A 260 -2.92 6.35 -11.38
C MET A 260 -1.96 5.57 -12.28
N ASN A 261 -1.31 4.55 -11.73
CA ASN A 261 -0.43 3.68 -12.51
C ASN A 261 -1.23 2.87 -13.54
N PHE A 262 -2.43 2.42 -13.19
CA PHE A 262 -3.32 1.69 -14.09
C PHE A 262 -3.71 2.53 -15.32
N LEU A 263 -4.08 3.81 -15.13
CA LEU A 263 -4.36 4.74 -16.24
C LEU A 263 -3.16 4.93 -17.18
N ARG A 264 -1.94 4.80 -16.64
CA ARG A 264 -0.69 4.85 -17.41
C ARG A 264 -0.30 3.50 -18.04
N GLY A 265 -1.11 2.46 -17.88
CA GLY A 265 -0.81 1.10 -18.34
C GLY A 265 0.31 0.41 -17.57
N ILE A 266 0.59 0.84 -16.33
CA ILE A 266 1.67 0.33 -15.49
C ILE A 266 1.09 -0.55 -14.38
N ALA A 267 1.48 -1.82 -14.34
CA ALA A 267 1.11 -2.71 -13.24
C ALA A 267 1.85 -2.33 -11.94
N THR A 268 1.15 -2.45 -10.81
CA THR A 268 1.68 -2.12 -9.48
C THR A 268 1.50 -3.31 -8.54
N TRP A 269 2.57 -3.70 -7.84
CA TRP A 269 2.58 -4.72 -6.81
C TRP A 269 2.61 -4.05 -5.44
N CYS A 270 1.59 -4.29 -4.63
CA CYS A 270 1.45 -3.71 -3.30
C CYS A 270 1.70 -4.79 -2.24
N TYR A 271 2.62 -4.52 -1.32
CA TYR A 271 2.94 -5.38 -0.19
C TYR A 271 2.52 -4.69 1.10
N PHE A 272 1.47 -5.19 1.74
CA PHE A 272 1.01 -4.75 3.05
C PHE A 272 1.47 -5.76 4.10
N ASP A 273 2.47 -5.40 4.90
CA ASP A 273 2.90 -6.23 6.02
C ASP A 273 2.02 -5.97 7.25
N GLU A 274 1.82 -7.00 8.07
CA GLU A 274 0.97 -6.98 9.26
C GLU A 274 -0.44 -6.37 9.03
N PHE A 275 -1.09 -6.75 7.93
CA PHE A 275 -2.44 -6.27 7.57
C PHE A 275 -3.52 -6.55 8.63
N HIS A 276 -3.27 -7.43 9.59
CA HIS A 276 -4.20 -7.71 10.70
C HIS A 276 -4.31 -6.57 11.71
N VAL A 277 -3.44 -5.56 11.61
CA VAL A 277 -3.45 -4.35 12.44
C VAL A 277 -4.40 -3.28 11.85
N LEU A 278 -4.84 -3.45 10.59
CA LEU A 278 -5.83 -2.60 9.91
C LEU A 278 -7.24 -2.88 10.42
#